data_AF-A0A9D4E3H2-F1
#
_entry.id   AF-A0A9D4E3H2-F1
#
_cell.length_a   1.000
_cell.length_b   1.000
_cell.length_c   1.000
_cell.angle_alpha   90.00
_cell.angle_beta   90.00
_cell.angle_gamma   90.00
#
_symmetry.space_group_name_H-M   'P 1'
#
loop_
_entity.id
_entity.type
_entity.pdbx_description
1 polymer ?
#
loop_
_entity_poly.entity_id
_entity_poly.type
_entity_poly.pdbx_seq_one_letter_code
_entity_poly.pdbx_strand_id
1 'polypeptide(L)'
;MKNLSLDAFVVVFSTTDRISFDQAIEVLKQLREEVEGRSAADGYECKYIETSAALNHLVDELLVGIHKQTMLKCHAINNNALETPPTKQKQKHRTSSFKRTKRFLEIFLGNSGKDKTTENLYVE
;
A
#
# COMPACT_ATOMS: atom_id res chain seq x y z
N MET A 1 2.11 -27.54 -2.49
CA MET A 1 2.77 -27.47 -3.81
C MET A 1 4.07 -26.72 -3.61
N LYS A 2 5.19 -27.28 -4.08
CA LYS A 2 6.50 -26.66 -3.93
C LYS A 2 6.50 -25.35 -4.71
N ASN A 3 6.85 -24.25 -4.04
CA ASN A 3 7.10 -22.97 -4.68
C ASN A 3 8.37 -23.17 -5.52
N LEU A 4 8.18 -23.57 -6.78
CA LEU A 4 9.26 -23.90 -7.69
C LEU A 4 9.79 -22.55 -8.18
N SER A 5 10.97 -22.15 -7.71
CA SER A 5 11.68 -21.00 -8.26
C SER A 5 11.99 -21.30 -9.72
N LEU A 6 11.11 -20.87 -10.61
CA LEU A 6 11.29 -21.03 -12.04
C LEU A 6 12.31 -19.99 -12.50
N ASP A 7 13.47 -20.45 -12.93
CA ASP A 7 14.52 -19.57 -13.46
C ASP A 7 14.19 -19.07 -14.89
N ALA A 8 13.26 -19.73 -15.59
CA ALA A 8 12.79 -19.34 -16.90
C ALA A 8 11.41 -19.94 -17.24
N PHE A 9 10.69 -19.28 -18.14
CA PHE A 9 9.42 -19.75 -18.70
C PHE A 9 9.32 -19.43 -20.20
N VAL A 10 8.59 -20.28 -20.94
CA VAL A 10 8.23 -20.06 -22.34
C VAL A 10 6.71 -20.10 -22.44
N VAL A 11 6.09 -19.04 -22.94
CA VAL A 11 4.64 -18.97 -23.18
C VAL A 11 4.40 -19.12 -24.69
N VAL A 12 3.62 -20.12 -25.08
CA VAL A 12 3.31 -20.43 -26.48
C VAL A 12 1.82 -20.22 -26.73
N PHE A 13 1.47 -19.65 -27.88
CA PHE A 13 0.10 -19.48 -28.35
C PHE A 13 0.02 -19.72 -29.86
N SER A 14 -1.19 -19.92 -30.38
CA SER A 14 -1.41 -20.05 -31.82
C SER A 14 -1.69 -18.68 -32.45
N THR A 15 -1.08 -18.38 -33.59
CA THR A 15 -1.32 -17.14 -34.33
C THR A 15 -2.70 -17.09 -34.99
N THR A 16 -3.35 -18.24 -35.15
CA THR A 16 -4.68 -18.35 -35.75
C THR A 16 -5.80 -18.39 -34.72
N ASP A 17 -5.48 -18.49 -33.43
CA ASP A 17 -6.47 -18.52 -32.35
C ASP A 17 -6.24 -17.37 -31.37
N ARG A 18 -7.12 -16.37 -31.50
CA ARG A 18 -7.10 -15.17 -30.65
C ARG A 18 -7.34 -15.49 -29.18
N ILE A 19 -8.12 -16.52 -28.87
CA ILE A 19 -8.40 -16.90 -27.48
C ILE A 19 -7.12 -17.42 -26.82
N SER A 20 -6.34 -18.23 -27.54
CA SER A 20 -5.02 -18.70 -27.06
C SER A 20 -4.04 -17.56 -26.80
N PHE A 21 -4.09 -16.50 -27.61
CA PHE A 21 -3.27 -15.30 -27.41
C PHE A 21 -3.69 -14.52 -26.17
N ASP A 22 -4.99 -14.25 -26.01
CA ASP A 22 -5.49 -13.49 -24.87
C ASP A 22 -5.20 -14.24 -23.54
N GLN A 23 -5.28 -15.57 -23.55
CA GLN A 23 -4.87 -16.41 -22.42
C GLN A 23 -3.36 -16.35 -22.14
N ALA A 24 -2.52 -16.40 -23.18
CA ALA A 24 -1.07 -16.29 -23.03
C ALA A 24 -0.63 -14.96 -22.41
N ILE A 25 -1.30 -13.87 -22.78
CA ILE A 25 -1.07 -12.54 -22.17
C ILE A 25 -1.43 -12.55 -20.68
N GLU A 26 -2.54 -13.20 -20.31
CA GLU A 26 -2.95 -13.31 -18.91
C GLU A 26 -1.95 -14.11 -18.08
N VAL A 27 -1.48 -15.25 -18.61
CA VAL A 27 -0.41 -16.05 -17.98
C VAL A 27 0.87 -15.23 -17.82
N LEU A 28 1.26 -14.44 -18.83
CA LEU A 28 2.45 -13.60 -18.76
C LEU A 28 2.34 -12.51 -17.69
N LYS A 29 1.15 -11.95 -17.47
CA LYS A 29 0.92 -10.99 -16.37
C LYS A 29 1.03 -11.67 -15.01
N GLN A 30 0.41 -12.84 -14.85
CA GLN A 30 0.48 -13.60 -13.59
C GLN A 30 1.93 -13.96 -13.25
N LEU A 31 2.71 -14.44 -14.22
CA LEU A 31 4.14 -14.72 -14.04
C LEU A 31 4.96 -13.50 -13.62
N ARG A 32 4.54 -12.27 -13.99
CA ARG A 32 5.20 -11.02 -13.57
C ARG A 32 4.74 -10.53 -12.20
N GLU A 33 3.48 -10.75 -11.85
CA GLU A 33 2.91 -10.30 -10.57
C GLU A 33 3.31 -11.19 -9.39
N GLU A 34 3.61 -12.47 -9.62
CA GLU A 34 3.54 -13.46 -8.55
C GLU A 34 4.67 -13.37 -7.49
N VAL A 35 5.86 -12.79 -7.75
CA VAL A 35 7.00 -13.14 -6.88
C VAL A 35 7.82 -12.01 -6.24
N GLU A 36 8.19 -10.93 -6.92
CA GLU A 36 9.31 -10.12 -6.38
C GLU A 36 8.90 -8.88 -5.61
N GLY A 37 8.03 -8.04 -6.16
CA GLY A 37 7.82 -6.68 -5.65
C GLY A 37 7.23 -6.63 -4.23
N ARG A 38 6.15 -7.39 -3.97
CA ARG A 38 5.51 -7.44 -2.65
C ARG A 38 6.36 -8.17 -1.62
N SER A 39 6.92 -9.32 -2.00
CA SER A 39 7.77 -10.14 -1.12
C SER A 39 9.02 -9.37 -0.67
N ALA A 40 9.67 -8.67 -1.60
CA ALA A 40 10.80 -7.79 -1.28
C ALA A 40 10.38 -6.65 -0.34
N ALA A 41 9.23 -6.02 -0.59
CA ALA A 41 8.74 -4.93 0.24
C ALA A 41 8.39 -5.37 1.67
N ASP A 42 7.78 -6.54 1.83
CA ASP A 42 7.52 -7.16 3.13
C ASP A 42 8.84 -7.45 3.88
N GLY A 43 9.88 -7.89 3.16
CA GLY A 43 11.22 -8.09 3.71
C GLY A 43 11.91 -6.81 4.21
N TYR A 44 11.60 -5.66 3.61
CA TYR A 44 12.13 -4.34 4.02
C TYR A 44 11.15 -3.51 4.86
N GLU A 45 10.01 -4.08 5.28
CA GLU A 45 8.92 -3.37 5.96
C GLU A 45 8.46 -2.09 5.25
N CYS A 46 8.51 -2.07 3.91
CA CYS A 46 8.15 -0.91 3.11
C CYS A 46 6.79 -1.09 2.41
N LYS A 47 6.19 0.03 1.99
CA LYS A 47 4.91 0.00 1.27
C LYS A 47 5.17 -0.32 -0.20
N TYR A 48 4.62 -1.43 -0.70
CA TYR A 48 4.59 -1.74 -2.13
C TYR A 48 3.40 -1.04 -2.83
N ILE A 49 3.66 -0.39 -3.96
CA ILE A 49 2.65 0.15 -4.89
C ILE A 49 3.16 -0.13 -6.29
N GLU A 50 2.34 -0.80 -7.10
CA GLU A 50 2.58 -0.91 -8.53
C GLU A 50 1.97 0.32 -9.23
N THR A 51 2.73 1.00 -10.08
CA THR A 51 2.32 2.29 -10.67
C THR A 51 2.85 2.39 -12.09
N SER A 52 2.06 2.99 -12.98
CA SER A 52 2.48 3.29 -14.36
C SER A 52 2.25 4.76 -14.65
N ALA A 53 3.34 5.52 -14.81
CA ALA A 53 3.27 6.93 -15.17
C ALA A 53 2.68 7.14 -16.57
N ALA A 54 3.01 6.25 -17.52
CA ALA A 54 2.52 6.33 -18.90
C ALA A 54 1.00 6.11 -19.01
N LEU A 55 0.43 5.31 -18.10
CA LEU A 55 -1.01 5.03 -18.05
C LEU A 55 -1.76 5.88 -17.00
N ASN A 56 -1.05 6.80 -16.33
CA ASN A 56 -1.56 7.55 -15.19
C ASN A 56 -2.22 6.65 -14.11
N HIS A 57 -1.67 5.45 -13.90
CA HIS A 57 -2.21 4.45 -12.97
C HIS A 57 -1.52 4.56 -11.62
N LEU A 58 -2.28 4.87 -10.55
CA LEU A 58 -1.84 4.93 -9.15
C LEU A 58 -0.75 5.97 -8.83
N VAL A 59 -0.50 6.91 -9.73
CA VAL A 59 0.48 7.98 -9.56
C VAL A 59 0.14 8.88 -8.35
N ASP A 60 -1.13 9.28 -8.21
CA ASP A 60 -1.58 10.11 -7.08
C ASP A 60 -1.43 9.37 -5.75
N GLU A 61 -1.80 8.08 -5.69
CA GLU A 61 -1.69 7.26 -4.48
C GLU A 61 -0.22 7.07 -4.04
N LEU A 62 0.70 6.99 -5.00
CA LEU A 62 2.13 6.94 -4.74
C LEU A 62 2.63 8.25 -4.12
N LEU A 63 2.31 9.39 -4.73
CA LEU A 63 2.76 10.71 -4.29
C LEU A 63 2.20 11.09 -2.92
N VAL A 64 0.90 10.90 -2.70
CA VAL A 64 0.26 11.12 -1.40
C VAL A 64 0.89 10.21 -0.33
N GLY A 65 1.19 8.96 -0.68
CA GLY A 65 1.85 8.01 0.21
C GLY A 65 3.24 8.47 0.65
N ILE A 66 4.08 8.90 -0.29
CA ILE A 66 5.43 9.41 -0.02
C ILE A 66 5.35 10.66 0.86
N HIS A 67 4.52 11.64 0.48
CA HIS A 67 4.37 12.88 1.22
C HIS A 67 3.96 12.62 2.68
N LYS A 68 2.98 11.73 2.90
CA LYS A 68 2.54 11.38 4.25
C LYS A 68 3.66 10.73 5.08
N GLN A 69 4.46 9.85 4.47
CA GLN A 69 5.57 9.19 5.17
C GLN A 69 6.70 10.15 5.52
N THR A 70 7.05 11.06 4.61
CA THR A 70 8.02 12.13 4.89
C THR A 70 7.57 12.97 6.07
N MET A 71 6.31 13.42 6.07
CA MET A 71 5.74 14.21 7.16
C MET A 71 5.78 13.44 8.49
N LEU A 72 5.38 12.17 8.52
CA LEU A 72 5.43 11.35 9.74
C LEU A 72 6.86 11.21 10.29
N LYS A 73 7.85 11.02 9.42
CA LYS A 73 9.26 10.97 9.81
C LYS A 73 9.75 12.29 10.39
N CYS A 74 9.42 13.42 9.76
CA CYS A 74 9.78 14.75 10.27
C CYS A 74 9.20 15.02 11.66
N HIS A 75 7.92 14.70 11.88
CA HIS A 75 7.28 14.88 13.20
C HIS A 75 7.91 13.97 14.25
N ALA A 76 8.23 12.71 13.92
CA ALA A 76 8.89 11.79 14.85
C ALA A 76 10.29 12.29 15.24
N ILE A 77 11.07 12.82 14.30
CA ILE A 77 12.39 13.40 14.57
C ILE A 77 12.26 14.62 15.50
N ASN A 78 11.33 15.52 15.20
CA ASN A 78 11.14 16.73 16.00
C ASN A 78 10.67 16.42 17.44
N ASN A 79 9.78 15.43 17.61
CA ASN A 79 9.31 15.01 18.92
C ASN A 79 10.38 14.26 19.73
N ASN A 80 11.23 13.46 19.09
CA ASN A 80 12.32 12.74 19.77
C ASN A 80 13.49 13.66 20.18
N ALA A 81 13.61 14.85 19.59
CA ALA A 81 14.62 15.83 19.96
C ALA A 81 14.34 16.56 21.29
N LEU A 82 13.15 16.38 21.89
CA LEU A 82 12.71 17.12 23.07
C LEU A 82 12.54 16.27 24.35
N GLU A 83 12.76 14.95 24.32
CA GLU A 83 12.45 14.06 25.46
C GLU A 83 13.70 13.48 26.15
N THR A 84 13.71 13.60 27.49
CA THR A 84 14.67 13.09 28.49
C THR A 84 14.41 11.58 28.81
N PRO A 85 15.29 10.85 29.56
CA PRO A 85 15.33 9.36 29.57
C PRO A 85 14.12 8.65 30.24
N PRO A 86 13.96 7.30 30.08
CA PRO A 86 12.74 6.69 29.53
C PRO A 86 11.76 6.12 30.57
N THR A 87 10.46 6.15 30.22
CA THR A 87 9.48 5.23 30.82
C THR A 87 8.99 4.23 29.77
N LYS A 88 9.27 2.95 30.03
CA LYS A 88 9.03 1.79 29.16
C LYS A 88 7.57 1.74 28.66
N GLN A 89 7.33 2.05 27.39
CA GLN A 89 6.08 1.69 26.72
C GLN A 89 6.35 0.60 25.69
N LYS A 90 5.72 -0.55 25.94
CA LYS A 90 5.83 -1.79 25.16
C LYS A 90 5.50 -1.49 23.70
N GLN A 91 6.48 -1.65 22.82
CA GLN A 91 6.29 -1.67 21.37
C GLN A 91 5.37 -2.86 21.04
N LYS A 92 4.06 -2.57 20.88
CA LYS A 92 3.14 -3.56 20.33
C LYS A 92 3.45 -3.69 18.85
N HIS A 93 3.83 -4.92 18.47
CA HIS A 93 3.98 -5.42 17.12
C HIS A 93 3.11 -4.63 16.12
N ARG A 94 3.77 -3.90 15.21
CA ARG A 94 3.10 -3.20 14.11
C ARG A 94 2.60 -4.25 13.13
N THR A 95 1.42 -4.81 13.37
CA THR A 95 0.70 -5.49 12.30
C THR A 95 0.23 -4.38 11.34
N SER A 96 0.91 -4.24 10.21
CA SER A 96 0.53 -3.35 9.11
C SER A 96 -0.75 -3.86 8.43
N SER A 97 -1.84 -3.99 9.17
CA SER A 97 -3.15 -4.27 8.61
C SER A 97 -3.85 -2.93 8.38
N PHE A 98 -3.76 -2.43 7.14
CA PHE A 98 -4.74 -1.48 6.61
C PHE A 98 -6.13 -2.15 6.62
N LYS A 99 -6.79 -2.24 7.79
CA LYS A 99 -8.19 -2.66 7.89
C LYS A 99 -9.08 -1.49 7.52
N ARG A 100 -9.19 -1.24 6.22
CA ARG A 100 -10.21 -0.36 5.62
C ARG A 100 -11.55 -1.09 5.63
N THR A 101 -12.13 -1.37 6.80
CA THR A 101 -13.49 -1.96 6.87
C THR A 101 -14.30 -1.63 8.12
N LYS A 102 -13.80 -0.82 9.08
CA LYS A 102 -14.66 -0.44 10.22
C LYS A 102 -15.62 0.73 9.94
N ARG A 103 -15.45 1.48 8.84
CA ARG A 103 -16.30 2.64 8.52
C ARG A 103 -17.63 2.27 7.83
N PHE A 104 -17.74 1.07 7.28
CA PHE A 104 -19.02 0.59 6.73
C PHE A 104 -20.00 0.12 7.82
N LEU A 105 -19.51 -0.20 9.03
CA LEU A 105 -20.38 -0.60 10.14
C LEU A 105 -20.96 0.60 10.92
N GLU A 106 -20.44 1.81 10.69
CA GLU A 106 -20.87 3.05 11.36
C GLU A 106 -22.05 3.73 10.65
N ILE A 107 -22.24 3.46 9.35
CA ILE A 107 -23.37 4.01 8.58
C ILE A 107 -24.69 3.32 8.95
N PHE A 108 -24.65 2.08 9.47
CA PHE A 108 -25.85 1.30 9.78
C PHE A 108 -26.35 1.43 11.22
N LEU A 109 -25.55 1.98 12.14
CA LEU A 109 -25.96 2.24 13.53
C LEU A 109 -25.95 3.75 13.78
N GLY A 110 -27.06 4.40 13.48
CA GLY A 110 -27.30 5.77 13.89
C GLY A 110 -27.18 5.92 15.42
N ASN A 111 -26.65 7.05 15.88
CA ASN A 111 -27.46 8.17 16.34
C ASN A 111 -26.60 9.27 17.01
N SER A 112 -27.06 10.51 16.81
CA SER A 112 -26.97 11.70 17.67
C SER A 112 -25.63 12.24 18.19
N GLY A 113 -25.30 13.46 17.74
CA GLY A 113 -24.73 14.51 18.61
C GLY A 113 -23.68 15.43 17.97
N LYS A 114 -24.11 16.65 17.56
CA LYS A 114 -23.49 17.99 17.78
C LYS A 114 -21.94 18.09 17.64
N ASP A 115 -21.29 18.95 16.86
CA ASP A 115 -21.58 20.32 16.38
C ASP A 115 -20.46 20.78 15.40
N LYS A 116 -20.79 21.76 14.54
CA LYS A 116 -20.00 22.95 14.09
C LYS A 116 -18.65 22.75 13.37
N THR A 117 -18.64 22.89 12.05
CA THR A 117 -18.26 24.10 11.27
C THR A 117 -16.78 24.46 11.30
N THR A 118 -16.15 24.25 10.15
CA THR A 118 -15.04 25.02 9.57
C THR A 118 -14.66 26.31 10.31
N GLU A 119 -13.53 26.32 11.03
CA GLU A 119 -12.50 27.39 11.16
C GLU A 119 -11.32 26.68 11.86
N ASN A 120 -10.14 26.51 11.25
CA ASN A 120 -9.07 27.49 11.29
C ASN A 120 -8.09 27.22 10.14
N LEU A 121 -8.21 28.02 9.09
CA LEU A 121 -7.10 28.38 8.21
C LEU A 121 -6.30 29.48 8.95
N TYR A 122 -4.98 29.48 8.79
CA TYR A 122 -3.98 30.39 9.39
C TYR A 122 -3.45 30.01 10.78
N VAL A 123 -2.17 29.65 10.80
CA VAL A 123 -1.25 29.97 11.90
C VAL A 123 -0.01 30.57 11.23
N GLU A 124 0.19 31.85 11.54
CA GLU A 124 1.27 32.83 11.26
C GLU A 124 2.38 32.50 10.26
#